data_AF-A0A511AH19-F1
#
_entry.id   AF-A0A511AH19-F1
#
_cell.length_a   1.000
_cell.length_b   1.000
_cell.length_c   1.000
_cell.angle_alpha   90.00
_cell.angle_beta   90.00
_cell.angle_gamma   90.00
#
_symmetry.space_group_name_H-M   'P 1'
#
loop_
_entity.id
_entity.type
_entity.pdbx_description
1 polymer ?
#
loop_
_entity_poly.entity_id
_entity_poly.type
_entity_poly.pdbx_seq_one_letter_code
_entity_poly.pdbx_strand_id
1 'polypeptide(L)'
;MNTTMDPVFAASVGRELEAIGTGRSRLQRHQRRTRTVSIVGGSLALVGALTGAAIISGLPGQTTVTSFGEPVSGSYTGTTIVDLGPVPAGAEQVILDVTCTEGGTINVPTNPGAADSRSGSVSWECSDPIREKSTVHVDNGLLPGGGGTTITITADPGTPWTVVARYGSSSSTPWGVNAHGETYGVPNENGIPELVSAQATNGEIGYTRESESLTFEGEGYLPVYKSDGETVIGWFPIGDPSTLGDPPALNE
;
A
#
# COMPACT_ATOMS: atom_id res chain seq x y z
N MET A 1 12.17 24.71 40.14
CA MET A 1 10.75 24.60 39.74
C MET A 1 10.55 23.18 39.24
N ASN A 2 9.84 22.34 40.00
CA ASN A 2 9.49 20.98 39.58
C ASN A 2 8.27 21.05 38.66
N THR A 3 8.44 20.75 37.39
CA THR A 3 7.34 20.51 36.45
C THR A 3 6.85 19.07 36.61
N THR A 4 6.12 18.82 37.68
CA THR A 4 5.39 17.56 37.83
C THR A 4 4.11 17.68 37.01
N MET A 5 3.97 16.88 35.96
CA MET A 5 2.74 16.81 35.14
C MET A 5 1.51 16.55 36.01
N ASP A 6 0.37 17.12 35.62
CA ASP A 6 -0.93 16.92 36.27
C ASP A 6 -1.28 15.42 36.31
N PRO A 7 -1.47 14.81 37.49
CA PRO A 7 -1.73 13.39 37.62
C PRO A 7 -3.04 12.95 36.95
N VAL A 8 -4.01 13.85 36.75
CA VAL A 8 -5.26 13.54 36.03
C VAL A 8 -5.00 13.42 34.52
N PHE A 9 -4.19 14.32 33.98
CA PHE A 9 -3.75 14.27 32.58
C PHE A 9 -2.88 13.02 32.32
N ALA A 10 -1.90 12.76 33.18
CA ALA A 10 -1.04 11.57 33.09
C ALA A 10 -1.86 10.26 33.19
N ALA A 11 -2.87 10.20 34.07
CA ALA A 11 -3.76 9.05 34.19
C ALA A 11 -4.78 8.92 33.03
N SER A 12 -5.05 10.01 32.29
CA SER A 12 -5.88 9.96 31.08
C SER A 12 -5.10 9.48 29.86
N VAL A 13 -3.84 9.93 29.71
CA VAL A 13 -2.92 9.46 28.69
C VAL A 13 -2.53 8.00 28.94
N GLY A 14 -2.26 7.63 30.19
CA GLY A 14 -1.98 6.24 30.57
C GLY A 14 -3.15 5.30 30.27
N ARG A 15 -4.40 5.71 30.55
CA ARG A 15 -5.58 4.91 30.22
C ARG A 15 -5.88 4.81 28.73
N GLU A 16 -5.54 5.82 27.92
CA GLU A 16 -5.67 5.69 26.47
C GLU A 16 -4.53 4.88 25.85
N LEU A 17 -3.30 4.98 26.36
CA LEU A 17 -2.20 4.13 25.91
C LEU A 17 -2.44 2.64 26.24
N GLU A 18 -3.06 2.33 27.39
CA GLU A 18 -3.51 0.97 27.73
C GLU A 18 -4.71 0.49 26.91
N ALA A 19 -5.49 1.41 26.32
CA ALA A 19 -6.67 1.07 25.51
C ALA A 19 -6.38 0.97 24.01
N ILE A 20 -5.20 1.39 23.55
CA ILE A 20 -4.72 1.17 22.18
C ILE A 20 -4.62 -0.34 21.95
N GLY A 21 -5.35 -0.84 20.95
CA GLY A 21 -5.48 -2.28 20.68
C GLY A 21 -6.71 -2.94 21.33
N THR A 22 -7.57 -2.20 22.03
CA THR A 22 -8.88 -2.69 22.52
C THR A 22 -10.03 -1.91 21.88
N GLY A 23 -11.17 -2.57 21.65
CA GLY A 23 -12.37 -1.98 21.02
C GLY A 23 -13.05 -0.82 21.77
N ARG A 24 -12.43 -0.32 22.84
CA ARG A 24 -12.90 0.82 23.65
C ARG A 24 -12.17 2.14 23.33
N SER A 25 -11.10 2.13 22.54
CA SER A 25 -10.40 3.35 22.12
C SER A 25 -11.27 4.24 21.22
N ARG A 26 -11.43 5.52 21.60
CA ARG A 26 -12.19 6.51 20.80
C ARG A 26 -11.41 7.04 19.60
N LEU A 27 -10.07 7.06 19.68
CA LEU A 27 -9.17 7.45 18.59
C LEU A 27 -9.25 6.47 17.40
N GLN A 28 -9.28 5.17 17.67
CA GLN A 28 -9.45 4.14 16.63
C GLN A 28 -10.81 4.23 15.93
N ARG A 29 -11.88 4.58 16.66
CA ARG A 29 -13.21 4.71 16.06
C ARG A 29 -13.27 5.88 15.06
N HIS A 30 -12.43 6.90 15.26
CA HIS A 30 -12.28 8.01 14.33
C HIS A 30 -11.42 7.63 13.12
N GLN A 31 -10.26 7.01 13.34
CA GLN A 31 -9.38 6.54 12.25
C GLN A 31 -9.99 5.44 11.37
N ARG A 32 -10.89 4.61 11.92
CA ARG A 32 -11.63 3.59 11.16
C ARG A 32 -12.61 4.17 10.12
N ARG A 33 -13.00 5.44 10.23
CA ARG A 33 -13.79 6.13 9.20
C ARG A 33 -12.94 6.76 8.10
N THR A 34 -11.63 6.89 8.31
CA THR A 34 -10.73 7.70 7.46
C THR A 34 -9.89 6.87 6.48
N ARG A 35 -10.08 5.55 6.39
CA ARG A 35 -9.43 4.70 5.38
C ARG A 35 -10.28 4.53 4.13
N THR A 36 -10.46 5.64 3.41
CA THR A 36 -10.82 5.63 1.99
C THR A 36 -9.96 6.69 1.29
N VAL A 37 -8.66 6.46 1.21
CA VAL A 37 -7.73 7.36 0.49
C VAL A 37 -7.07 6.54 -0.60
N SER A 38 -7.64 6.63 -1.80
CA SER A 38 -7.14 6.02 -3.02
C SER A 38 -5.97 6.87 -3.56
N ILE A 39 -4.74 6.50 -3.21
CA ILE A 39 -3.69 6.52 -4.24
C ILE A 39 -4.22 5.60 -5.33
N VAL A 40 -4.33 6.07 -6.57
CA VAL A 40 -4.72 5.21 -7.69
C VAL A 40 -3.56 4.24 -7.92
N GLY A 41 -3.54 3.15 -7.16
CA GLY A 41 -2.65 2.02 -7.35
C GLY A 41 -3.05 1.36 -8.66
N GLY A 42 -2.26 1.61 -9.70
CA GLY A 42 -2.53 1.17 -11.06
C GLY A 42 -2.37 -0.33 -11.31
N SER A 43 -2.52 -1.20 -10.32
CA SER A 43 -2.52 -2.64 -10.56
C SER A 43 -3.88 -3.06 -11.14
N LEU A 44 -3.94 -3.20 -12.47
CA LEU A 44 -5.02 -3.92 -13.16
C LEU A 44 -4.83 -5.43 -12.89
N ALA A 45 -5.29 -5.90 -11.74
CA ALA A 45 -5.51 -7.33 -11.54
C ALA A 45 -6.92 -7.68 -12.04
N LEU A 46 -7.00 -8.32 -13.20
CA LEU A 46 -8.21 -9.06 -13.55
C LEU A 46 -8.36 -10.21 -12.54
N VAL A 47 -9.51 -10.21 -11.86
CA VAL A 47 -10.10 -11.22 -10.96
C VAL A 47 -9.86 -11.00 -9.46
N GLY A 48 -10.91 -10.48 -8.78
CA GLY A 48 -11.21 -10.86 -7.39
C GLY A 48 -11.48 -9.75 -6.35
N ALA A 49 -12.55 -8.98 -6.53
CA ALA A 49 -13.28 -8.20 -5.51
C ALA A 49 -12.49 -7.23 -4.59
N LEU A 50 -12.41 -5.95 -5.00
CA LEU A 50 -12.27 -4.82 -4.07
C LEU A 50 -13.42 -3.84 -4.29
N THR A 51 -14.21 -3.61 -3.26
CA THR A 51 -15.29 -2.63 -3.24
C THR A 51 -14.71 -1.21 -3.28
N GLY A 52 -14.97 -0.47 -4.35
CA GLY A 52 -15.10 0.99 -4.30
C GLY A 52 -13.92 1.88 -4.76
N ALA A 53 -12.93 1.38 -5.50
CA ALA A 53 -11.98 2.25 -6.22
C ALA A 53 -12.23 2.18 -7.74
N ALA A 54 -12.31 3.34 -8.40
CA ALA A 54 -12.35 3.38 -9.86
C ALA A 54 -10.99 2.93 -10.42
N ILE A 55 -10.96 1.84 -11.18
CA ILE A 55 -9.75 1.38 -11.86
C ILE A 55 -9.56 2.26 -13.10
N ILE A 56 -8.62 3.21 -13.03
CA ILE A 56 -8.23 4.05 -14.17
C ILE A 56 -7.13 3.31 -14.93
N SER A 57 -7.36 3.10 -16.23
CA SER A 57 -6.43 2.41 -17.13
C SER A 57 -5.71 3.42 -18.02
N GLY A 58 -4.44 3.20 -18.31
CA GLY A 58 -3.66 4.01 -19.26
C GLY A 58 -2.91 5.18 -18.64
N LEU A 59 -2.68 5.18 -17.32
CA LEU A 59 -1.77 6.17 -16.71
C LEU A 59 -0.31 5.78 -17.03
N PRO A 60 0.60 6.75 -17.26
CA PRO A 60 2.02 6.46 -17.38
C PRO A 60 2.56 5.84 -16.08
N GLY A 61 3.56 4.98 -16.18
CA GLY A 61 4.07 4.24 -15.03
C GLY A 61 3.24 3.04 -14.61
N GLN A 62 2.06 2.83 -15.19
CA GLN A 62 1.16 1.77 -14.76
C GLN A 62 1.76 0.38 -14.98
N THR A 63 1.71 -0.43 -13.92
CA THR A 63 2.13 -1.84 -13.91
C THR A 63 0.99 -2.76 -14.33
N THR A 64 1.23 -3.57 -15.36
CA THR A 64 0.34 -4.66 -15.75
C THR A 64 0.92 -5.96 -15.23
N VAL A 65 0.09 -6.75 -14.54
CA VAL A 65 0.47 -8.05 -14.01
C VAL A 65 -0.19 -9.16 -14.82
N THR A 66 0.61 -10.06 -15.37
CA THR A 66 0.12 -11.28 -16.04
C THR A 66 0.30 -12.45 -15.08
N SER A 67 -0.78 -13.15 -14.75
CA SER A 67 -0.72 -14.36 -13.93
C SER A 67 -0.53 -15.61 -14.80
N PHE A 68 0.22 -16.59 -14.30
CA PHE A 68 0.46 -17.87 -14.95
C PHE A 68 0.00 -19.04 -14.08
N GLY A 69 -0.62 -20.03 -14.72
CA GLY A 69 -1.03 -21.28 -14.09
C GLY A 69 -2.19 -21.16 -13.10
N GLU A 70 -2.49 -22.28 -12.44
CA GLU A 70 -3.47 -22.33 -11.36
C GLU A 70 -2.84 -21.85 -10.04
N PRO A 71 -3.59 -21.11 -9.20
CA PRO A 71 -3.09 -20.66 -7.92
C PRO A 71 -2.92 -21.85 -6.96
N VAL A 72 -1.84 -21.83 -6.19
CA VAL A 72 -1.61 -22.73 -5.06
C VAL A 72 -2.12 -22.07 -3.79
N SER A 73 -2.95 -22.78 -3.03
CA SER A 73 -3.48 -22.29 -1.76
C SER A 73 -3.18 -23.24 -0.61
N GLY A 74 -2.93 -22.70 0.58
CA GLY A 74 -2.69 -23.53 1.76
C GLY A 74 -2.87 -22.77 3.08
N SER A 75 -3.01 -23.54 4.16
CA SER A 75 -3.07 -23.05 5.54
C SER A 75 -1.91 -23.65 6.33
N TYR A 76 -1.20 -22.80 7.05
CA TYR A 76 0.08 -23.13 7.68
C TYR A 76 0.20 -22.53 9.07
N THR A 77 1.23 -22.93 9.81
CA THR A 77 1.55 -22.39 11.12
C THR A 77 3.07 -22.29 11.27
N GLY A 78 3.57 -21.10 11.63
CA GLY A 78 4.99 -20.80 11.63
C GLY A 78 5.63 -20.81 10.23
N THR A 79 6.96 -20.82 10.19
CA THR A 79 7.73 -20.82 8.94
C THR A 79 7.46 -22.10 8.13
N THR A 80 7.11 -21.95 6.85
CA THR A 80 6.79 -23.08 5.97
C THR A 80 7.33 -22.89 4.56
N ILE A 81 7.63 -24.02 3.90
CA ILE A 81 7.98 -24.11 2.49
C ILE A 81 6.69 -24.39 1.70
N VAL A 82 6.35 -23.52 0.76
CA VAL A 82 5.19 -23.68 -0.13
C VAL A 82 5.69 -24.15 -1.49
N ASP A 83 5.16 -25.27 -1.98
CA ASP A 83 5.46 -25.79 -3.32
C ASP A 83 4.47 -25.22 -4.35
N LEU A 84 5.00 -24.43 -5.27
CA LEU A 84 4.26 -23.77 -6.34
C LEU A 84 4.26 -24.59 -7.64
N GLY A 85 5.01 -25.70 -7.68
CA GLY A 85 5.26 -26.46 -8.89
C GLY A 85 6.32 -25.81 -9.80
N PRO A 86 6.53 -26.34 -11.02
CA PRO A 86 7.55 -25.83 -11.92
C PRO A 86 7.26 -24.39 -12.37
N VAL A 87 8.28 -23.55 -12.37
CA VAL A 87 8.20 -22.16 -12.84
C VAL A 87 7.84 -22.13 -14.34
N PRO A 88 6.69 -21.54 -14.74
CA PRO A 88 6.32 -21.40 -16.13
C PRO A 88 7.28 -20.49 -16.90
N ALA A 89 7.44 -20.73 -18.20
CA ALA A 89 8.22 -19.84 -19.05
C ALA A 89 7.60 -18.43 -19.06
N GLY A 90 8.43 -17.41 -18.81
CA GLY A 90 8.01 -16.01 -18.76
C GLY A 90 7.51 -15.54 -17.38
N ALA A 91 7.46 -16.41 -16.36
CA ALA A 91 7.27 -15.96 -15.00
C ALA A 91 8.54 -15.26 -14.48
N GLU A 92 8.34 -14.12 -13.83
CA GLU A 92 9.41 -13.26 -13.29
C GLU A 92 9.28 -13.04 -11.78
N GLN A 93 8.10 -13.34 -11.22
CA GLN A 93 7.77 -13.17 -9.82
C GLN A 93 6.69 -14.16 -9.36
N VAL A 94 6.46 -14.18 -8.06
CA VAL A 94 5.31 -14.84 -7.42
C VAL A 94 4.39 -13.75 -6.88
N ILE A 95 3.10 -13.85 -7.17
CA ILE A 95 2.06 -13.00 -6.61
C ILE A 95 1.43 -13.77 -5.45
N LEU A 96 1.37 -13.16 -4.27
CA LEU A 96 0.89 -13.79 -3.04
C LEU A 96 -0.18 -12.94 -2.39
N ASP A 97 -1.26 -13.59 -2.00
CA ASP A 97 -2.24 -13.06 -1.06
C ASP A 97 -2.05 -13.82 0.25
N VAL A 98 -1.50 -13.15 1.28
CA VAL A 98 -1.22 -13.78 2.58
C VAL A 98 -2.13 -13.22 3.65
N THR A 99 -2.90 -14.09 4.30
CA THR A 99 -3.84 -13.71 5.36
C THR A 99 -3.33 -14.25 6.69
N CYS A 100 -3.03 -13.35 7.62
CA CYS A 100 -2.82 -13.71 9.02
C CYS A 100 -4.16 -14.01 9.69
N THR A 101 -4.19 -15.00 10.57
CA THR A 101 -5.39 -15.26 11.38
C THR A 101 -5.23 -14.85 12.84
N GLU A 102 -4.03 -14.95 13.41
CA GLU A 102 -3.74 -14.56 14.81
C GLU A 102 -2.24 -14.35 15.02
N GLY A 103 -1.84 -13.25 15.68
CA GLY A 103 -0.54 -13.07 16.35
C GLY A 103 0.76 -13.18 15.52
N GLY A 104 1.82 -12.54 16.00
CA GLY A 104 3.18 -12.68 15.46
C GLY A 104 3.43 -11.98 14.12
N THR A 105 4.58 -12.27 13.51
CA THR A 105 5.10 -11.60 12.32
C THR A 105 5.19 -12.57 11.15
N ILE A 106 4.84 -12.10 9.96
CA ILE A 106 5.09 -12.81 8.69
C ILE A 106 6.08 -11.99 7.87
N ASN A 107 6.98 -12.68 7.20
CA ASN A 107 7.91 -12.13 6.24
C ASN A 107 7.94 -12.98 4.96
N VAL A 108 7.81 -12.31 3.83
CA VAL A 108 7.78 -12.88 2.48
C VAL A 108 8.96 -12.33 1.69
N PRO A 109 9.80 -13.17 1.06
CA PRO A 109 10.91 -12.71 0.22
C PRO A 109 10.38 -12.07 -1.07
N THR A 110 10.97 -10.94 -1.46
CA THR A 110 10.56 -10.15 -2.63
C THR A 110 11.75 -9.77 -3.49
N ASN A 111 11.50 -9.48 -4.77
CA ASN A 111 12.49 -8.84 -5.61
C ASN A 111 12.76 -7.41 -5.08
N PRO A 112 14.03 -6.99 -4.91
CA PRO A 112 14.35 -5.62 -4.50
C PRO A 112 13.88 -4.63 -5.58
N GLY A 113 13.15 -3.58 -5.21
CA GLY A 113 12.74 -2.52 -6.15
C GLY A 113 11.34 -1.94 -5.99
N ALA A 114 10.43 -2.54 -5.20
CA ALA A 114 9.17 -1.87 -4.87
C ALA A 114 9.40 -0.85 -3.76
N ALA A 115 8.65 0.26 -3.77
CA ALA A 115 8.84 1.54 -3.06
C ALA A 115 9.20 1.56 -1.55
N ASP A 116 9.36 0.41 -0.89
CA ASP A 116 9.83 0.28 0.51
C ASP A 116 10.86 -0.88 0.73
N SER A 117 11.36 -1.50 -0.34
CA SER A 117 12.18 -2.73 -0.27
C SER A 117 13.62 -2.51 -0.73
N ARG A 118 14.40 -1.76 0.09
CA ARG A 118 15.86 -1.98 0.15
C ARG A 118 16.20 -3.35 0.75
N SER A 119 15.25 -3.93 1.47
CA SER A 119 15.28 -5.30 1.99
C SER A 119 14.60 -6.20 0.96
N GLY A 120 15.24 -7.31 0.54
CA GLY A 120 14.66 -8.31 -0.37
C GLY A 120 13.52 -9.13 0.26
N SER A 121 12.68 -8.48 1.07
CA SER A 121 11.51 -9.05 1.71
C SER A 121 10.53 -7.95 2.17
N VAL A 122 9.27 -8.33 2.32
CA VAL A 122 8.25 -7.53 3.00
C VAL A 122 7.83 -8.23 4.29
N SER A 123 7.72 -7.48 5.38
CA SER A 123 7.41 -8.01 6.71
C SER A 123 6.29 -7.22 7.37
N TRP A 124 5.39 -7.90 8.08
CA TRP A 124 4.31 -7.24 8.81
C TRP A 124 3.89 -8.03 10.05
N GLU A 125 3.37 -7.31 11.03
CA GLU A 125 2.80 -7.88 12.25
C GLU A 125 1.31 -8.21 12.04
N CYS A 126 0.94 -9.46 12.30
CA CYS A 126 -0.43 -9.96 12.17
C CYS A 126 -1.42 -9.30 13.14
N SER A 127 -0.91 -8.79 14.27
CA SER A 127 -1.68 -8.05 15.28
C SER A 127 -1.75 -6.55 15.02
N ASP A 128 -1.16 -6.06 13.92
CA ASP A 128 -1.18 -4.63 13.62
C ASP A 128 -2.64 -4.15 13.56
N PRO A 129 -3.06 -3.23 14.45
CA PRO A 129 -4.45 -2.75 14.51
C PRO A 129 -4.91 -2.05 13.23
N ILE A 130 -3.95 -1.64 12.41
CA ILE A 130 -4.15 -1.03 11.10
C ILE A 130 -4.48 -2.10 10.04
N ARG A 131 -4.00 -3.34 10.25
CA ARG A 131 -4.10 -4.48 9.33
C ARG A 131 -4.85 -5.67 9.93
N GLU A 132 -5.52 -5.52 11.07
CA GLU A 132 -6.28 -6.58 11.77
C GLU A 132 -7.13 -7.41 10.78
N LYS A 133 -6.72 -8.68 10.56
CA LYS A 133 -7.36 -9.67 9.66
C LYS A 133 -7.32 -9.33 8.16
N SER A 134 -6.40 -8.48 7.72
CA SER A 134 -6.26 -8.10 6.31
C SER A 134 -5.39 -9.13 5.58
N THR A 135 -5.85 -9.53 4.40
CA THR A 135 -4.97 -10.15 3.41
C THR A 135 -3.97 -9.10 2.92
N VAL A 136 -2.68 -9.40 3.01
CA VAL A 136 -1.61 -8.60 2.41
C VAL A 136 -1.37 -9.14 1.01
N HIS A 137 -1.56 -8.27 0.02
CA HIS A 137 -1.22 -8.56 -1.37
C HIS A 137 0.25 -8.21 -1.62
N VAL A 138 1.01 -9.17 -2.14
CA VAL A 138 2.41 -9.04 -2.53
C VAL A 138 2.49 -9.38 -4.01
N ASP A 139 2.75 -8.38 -4.85
CA ASP A 139 2.83 -8.57 -6.30
C ASP A 139 4.23 -8.96 -6.77
N ASN A 140 5.28 -8.65 -6.01
CA ASN A 140 6.69 -8.80 -6.39
C ASN A 140 7.46 -9.90 -5.62
N GLY A 141 6.79 -11.00 -5.26
CA GLY A 141 7.40 -12.12 -4.54
C GLY A 141 8.54 -12.78 -5.33
N LEU A 142 9.56 -13.26 -4.62
CA LEU A 142 10.75 -13.87 -5.23
C LEU A 142 10.42 -15.23 -5.88
N LEU A 143 10.96 -15.49 -7.07
CA LEU A 143 10.88 -16.81 -7.71
C LEU A 143 11.69 -17.86 -6.94
N PRO A 144 11.31 -19.15 -7.01
CA PRO A 144 12.18 -20.24 -6.57
C PRO A 144 13.55 -20.19 -7.23
N GLY A 145 14.62 -20.23 -6.44
CA GLY A 145 15.99 -20.21 -6.95
C GLY A 145 16.40 -21.51 -7.65
N GLY A 146 17.32 -21.42 -8.61
CA GLY A 146 18.03 -22.58 -9.18
C GLY A 146 17.15 -23.61 -9.91
N GLY A 147 15.98 -23.20 -10.43
CA GLY A 147 15.01 -24.12 -11.05
C GLY A 147 14.18 -24.92 -10.04
N GLY A 148 14.15 -24.48 -8.78
CA GLY A 148 13.27 -25.05 -7.76
C GLY A 148 11.78 -24.78 -8.04
N THR A 149 10.93 -25.35 -7.20
CA THR A 149 9.47 -25.19 -7.27
C THR A 149 8.89 -24.54 -6.02
N THR A 150 9.73 -24.24 -5.03
CA THR A 150 9.28 -23.85 -3.70
C THR A 150 9.75 -22.47 -3.30
N ILE A 151 8.95 -21.81 -2.47
CA ILE A 151 9.30 -20.58 -1.77
C ILE A 151 9.19 -20.78 -0.26
N THR A 152 10.01 -20.08 0.51
CA THR A 152 9.95 -20.10 1.98
C THR A 152 9.25 -18.84 2.46
N ILE A 153 8.14 -19.00 3.17
CA ILE A 153 7.48 -17.91 3.89
C ILE A 153 7.83 -18.08 5.36
N THR A 154 8.45 -17.06 5.94
CA THR A 154 8.86 -17.06 7.34
C THR A 154 7.78 -16.46 8.21
N ALA A 155 7.45 -17.14 9.29
CA ALA A 155 6.52 -16.64 10.31
C ALA A 155 6.98 -17.07 11.70
N ASP A 156 6.60 -16.27 12.71
CA ASP A 156 6.87 -16.58 14.11
C ASP A 156 6.30 -17.95 14.50
N PRO A 157 6.96 -18.71 15.40
CA PRO A 157 6.47 -20.01 15.83
C PRO A 157 5.04 -19.92 16.38
N GLY A 158 4.15 -20.76 15.85
CA GLY A 158 2.76 -20.81 16.31
C GLY A 158 1.83 -19.80 15.65
N THR A 159 2.30 -18.89 14.79
CA THR A 159 1.46 -17.96 14.02
C THR A 159 0.71 -18.71 12.90
N PRO A 160 -0.64 -18.78 12.93
CA PRO A 160 -1.44 -19.37 11.86
C PRO A 160 -1.70 -18.38 10.71
N TRP A 161 -1.53 -18.84 9.47
CA TRP A 161 -1.73 -18.04 8.27
C TRP A 161 -2.19 -18.87 7.07
N THR A 162 -2.80 -18.21 6.10
CA THR A 162 -3.17 -18.79 4.81
C THR A 162 -2.52 -18.03 3.67
N VAL A 163 -2.28 -18.70 2.55
CA VAL A 163 -1.76 -18.08 1.34
C VAL A 163 -2.52 -18.56 0.11
N VAL A 164 -2.68 -17.65 -0.84
CA VAL A 164 -2.93 -17.96 -2.25
C VAL A 164 -1.76 -17.41 -3.04
N ALA A 165 -0.98 -18.26 -3.68
CA ALA A 165 0.21 -17.90 -4.44
C ALA A 165 0.08 -18.35 -5.89
N ARG A 166 0.62 -17.57 -6.81
CA ARG A 166 0.68 -17.91 -8.24
C ARG A 166 1.90 -17.29 -8.89
N TYR A 167 2.36 -17.87 -9.99
CA TYR A 167 3.39 -17.25 -10.80
C TYR A 167 2.83 -16.05 -11.56
N GLY A 168 3.68 -15.06 -11.79
CA GLY A 168 3.32 -13.90 -12.60
C GLY A 168 4.52 -13.25 -13.26
N SER A 169 4.24 -12.32 -14.15
CA SER A 169 5.17 -11.30 -14.61
C SER A 169 4.52 -9.94 -14.43
N SER A 170 5.35 -8.91 -14.26
CA SER A 170 4.90 -7.53 -14.22
C SER A 170 5.67 -6.71 -15.23
N SER A 171 4.97 -5.83 -15.92
CA SER A 171 5.60 -4.86 -16.81
C SER A 171 4.99 -3.51 -16.58
N SER A 172 5.81 -2.51 -16.26
CA SER A 172 5.36 -1.13 -16.15
C SER A 172 5.59 -0.38 -17.44
N THR A 173 4.62 0.45 -17.79
CA THR A 173 4.83 1.46 -18.84
C THR A 173 5.82 2.51 -18.34
N PRO A 174 6.59 3.17 -19.23
CA PRO A 174 7.41 4.30 -18.82
C PRO A 174 6.56 5.41 -18.18
N TRP A 175 7.15 6.17 -17.25
CA TRP A 175 6.56 7.44 -16.84
C TRP A 175 6.51 8.42 -18.00
N GLY A 176 5.53 9.32 -17.95
CA GLY A 176 5.54 10.49 -18.81
C GLY A 176 6.61 11.46 -18.34
N VAL A 177 7.09 12.31 -19.24
CA VAL A 177 7.98 13.44 -18.92
C VAL A 177 7.35 14.70 -19.48
N ASN A 178 7.18 15.72 -18.64
CA ASN A 178 6.56 16.98 -19.06
C ASN A 178 7.58 17.94 -19.70
N ALA A 179 7.14 19.13 -20.11
CA ALA A 179 8.02 20.13 -20.74
C ALA A 179 9.09 20.70 -19.80
N HIS A 180 8.91 20.56 -18.49
CA HIS A 180 9.85 20.98 -17.45
C HIS A 180 10.86 19.87 -17.09
N GLY A 181 10.71 18.68 -17.68
CA GLY A 181 11.55 17.53 -17.39
C GLY A 181 11.16 16.74 -16.15
N GLU A 182 10.01 17.05 -15.52
CA GLU A 182 9.49 16.27 -14.39
C GLU A 182 8.85 14.98 -14.91
N THR A 183 9.08 13.85 -14.22
CA THR A 183 8.38 12.61 -14.51
C THR A 183 7.01 12.61 -13.84
N TYR A 184 6.02 12.06 -14.53
CA TYR A 184 4.65 11.94 -14.00
C TYR A 184 4.07 10.56 -14.27
N GLY A 185 3.30 10.05 -13.31
CA GLY A 185 2.68 8.73 -13.43
C GLY A 185 2.33 8.08 -12.11
N VAL A 186 2.18 6.75 -12.17
CA VAL A 186 1.98 5.87 -11.00
C VAL A 186 3.35 5.38 -10.50
N PRO A 187 3.61 5.34 -9.18
CA PRO A 187 4.80 4.70 -8.63
C PRO A 187 4.93 3.24 -9.10
N ASN A 188 6.14 2.79 -9.41
CA ASN A 188 6.40 1.43 -9.92
C ASN A 188 7.80 0.93 -9.52
N GLU A 189 8.28 -0.16 -10.14
CA GLU A 189 9.58 -0.77 -9.83
C GLU A 189 10.79 0.15 -10.11
N ASN A 190 10.60 1.23 -10.87
CA ASN A 190 11.63 2.22 -11.14
C ASN A 190 11.67 3.34 -10.09
N GLY A 191 10.74 3.32 -9.12
CA GLY A 191 10.69 4.26 -7.99
C GLY A 191 9.39 5.05 -7.91
N ILE A 192 9.50 6.30 -7.51
CA ILE A 192 8.38 7.24 -7.37
C ILE A 192 8.63 8.42 -8.32
N PRO A 193 7.66 8.77 -9.21
CA PRO A 193 7.80 9.93 -10.09
C PRO A 193 7.68 11.25 -9.31
N GLU A 194 8.21 12.36 -9.84
CA GLU A 194 8.09 13.67 -9.20
C GLU A 194 6.63 14.15 -9.09
N LEU A 195 5.78 13.76 -10.05
CA LEU A 195 4.34 14.01 -10.08
C LEU A 195 3.58 12.68 -9.98
N VAL A 196 3.02 12.41 -8.80
CA VAL A 196 2.36 11.14 -8.44
C VAL A 196 0.87 11.22 -8.73
N SER A 197 0.31 10.23 -9.43
CA SER A 197 -1.11 10.21 -9.77
C SER A 197 -2.01 10.30 -8.54
N ALA A 198 -2.96 11.24 -8.56
CA ALA A 198 -3.92 11.49 -7.49
C ALA A 198 -5.31 11.78 -8.05
N GLN A 199 -6.35 11.39 -7.32
CA GLN A 199 -7.73 11.80 -7.60
C GLN A 199 -8.12 12.96 -6.68
N ALA A 200 -8.51 14.08 -7.28
CA ALA A 200 -8.99 15.26 -6.56
C ALA A 200 -10.41 15.04 -5.99
N THR A 201 -10.80 15.89 -5.03
CA THR A 201 -12.13 15.88 -4.40
C THR A 201 -13.28 16.13 -5.38
N ASN A 202 -13.01 16.76 -6.53
CA ASN A 202 -13.97 16.94 -7.63
C ASN A 202 -14.07 15.71 -8.56
N GLY A 203 -13.32 14.63 -8.28
CA GLY A 203 -13.31 13.40 -9.06
C GLY A 203 -12.34 13.42 -10.25
N GLU A 204 -11.71 14.56 -10.55
CA GLU A 204 -10.71 14.65 -11.60
C GLU A 204 -9.42 13.93 -11.20
N ILE A 205 -8.73 13.38 -12.20
CA ILE A 205 -7.49 12.64 -12.01
C ILE A 205 -6.36 13.47 -12.59
N GLY A 206 -5.38 13.74 -11.74
CA GLY A 206 -4.16 14.46 -12.11
C GLY A 206 -3.00 13.95 -11.28
N TYR A 207 -2.13 14.86 -10.87
CA TYR A 207 -0.90 14.50 -10.18
C TYR A 207 -0.62 15.45 -9.02
N THR A 208 -0.23 14.92 -7.86
CA THR A 208 0.32 15.71 -6.75
C THR A 208 1.85 15.65 -6.82
N ARG A 209 2.53 16.74 -6.46
CA ARG A 209 3.99 16.74 -6.43
C ARG A 209 4.51 15.98 -5.21
N GLU A 210 5.48 15.11 -5.40
CA GLU A 210 6.07 14.28 -4.34
C GLU A 210 6.72 15.15 -3.25
N SER A 211 7.48 16.17 -3.65
CA SER A 211 8.11 17.09 -2.71
C SER A 211 7.11 17.90 -1.87
N GLU A 212 5.96 18.27 -2.44
CA GLU A 212 4.87 18.94 -1.70
C GLU A 212 4.24 17.99 -0.70
N SER A 213 4.06 16.72 -1.09
CA SER A 213 3.51 15.69 -0.21
C SER A 213 4.46 15.38 0.96
N LEU A 214 5.77 15.31 0.71
CA LEU A 214 6.78 15.04 1.75
C LEU A 214 6.97 16.18 2.74
N THR A 215 6.72 17.43 2.32
CA THR A 215 6.87 18.62 3.17
C THR A 215 5.56 19.07 3.79
N PHE A 216 4.45 18.39 3.49
CA PHE A 216 3.14 18.74 4.03
C PHE A 216 3.04 18.39 5.51
N GLU A 217 2.76 19.38 6.35
CA GLU A 217 2.55 19.19 7.78
C GLU A 217 1.09 19.43 8.16
N GLY A 218 0.48 18.47 8.89
CA GLY A 218 -0.87 18.58 9.42
C GLY A 218 -1.96 18.05 8.48
N GLU A 219 -3.16 18.61 8.60
CA GLU A 219 -4.32 18.29 7.76
C GLU A 219 -4.61 19.47 6.82
N GLY A 220 -4.98 19.18 5.57
CA GLY A 220 -5.37 20.20 4.59
C GLY A 220 -5.55 19.64 3.19
N TYR A 221 -5.27 20.47 2.19
CA TYR A 221 -5.43 20.14 0.78
C TYR A 221 -4.12 20.32 0.02
N LEU A 222 -3.71 19.29 -0.71
CA LEU A 222 -2.64 19.36 -1.70
C LEU A 222 -3.22 19.67 -3.08
N PRO A 223 -2.58 20.51 -3.89
CA PRO A 223 -3.03 20.75 -5.26
C PRO A 223 -2.85 19.49 -6.11
N VAL A 224 -3.84 19.21 -6.95
CA VAL A 224 -3.77 18.20 -8.00
C VAL A 224 -3.58 18.92 -9.32
N TYR A 225 -2.48 18.65 -9.99
CA TYR A 225 -2.07 19.28 -11.24
C TYR A 225 -2.43 18.43 -12.46
N LYS A 226 -2.49 19.03 -13.65
CA LYS A 226 -2.35 18.29 -14.92
C LYS A 226 -0.94 17.70 -15.04
N SER A 227 -0.72 16.90 -16.07
CA SER A 227 0.61 16.35 -16.40
C SER A 227 1.67 17.43 -16.70
N ASP A 228 1.29 18.69 -16.87
CA ASP A 228 2.22 19.81 -17.01
C ASP A 228 2.91 20.21 -15.69
N GLY A 229 2.39 19.78 -14.54
CA GLY A 229 2.93 20.12 -13.22
C GLY A 229 2.62 21.55 -12.75
N GLU A 230 1.84 22.31 -13.51
CA GLU A 230 1.53 23.72 -13.24
C GLU A 230 0.03 23.98 -13.13
N THR A 231 -0.79 23.38 -14.00
CA THR A 231 -2.23 23.64 -14.05
C THR A 231 -2.94 22.91 -12.92
N VAL A 232 -3.40 23.60 -11.89
CA VAL A 232 -4.22 23.02 -10.81
C VAL A 232 -5.61 22.70 -11.33
N ILE A 233 -6.02 21.44 -11.21
CA ILE A 233 -7.33 20.90 -11.62
C ILE A 233 -8.20 20.43 -10.45
N GLY A 234 -7.64 20.43 -9.24
CA GLY A 234 -8.38 20.01 -8.05
C GLY A 234 -7.50 19.97 -6.82
N TRP A 235 -8.04 19.34 -5.78
CA TRP A 235 -7.40 19.27 -4.47
C TRP A 235 -7.49 17.85 -3.91
N PHE A 236 -6.39 17.36 -3.35
CA PHE A 236 -6.27 16.07 -2.69
C PHE A 236 -6.28 16.28 -1.17
N PRO A 237 -7.20 15.65 -0.41
CA PRO A 237 -7.28 15.85 1.03
C PRO A 237 -6.20 15.07 1.78
N ILE A 238 -5.50 15.75 2.68
CA ILE A 238 -4.63 15.14 3.71
C ILE A 238 -5.36 15.29 5.05
N GLY A 239 -5.88 14.20 5.60
CA GLY A 239 -6.69 14.20 6.83
C GLY A 239 -8.13 13.73 6.60
N ASP A 240 -9.02 13.96 7.58
CA ASP A 240 -10.44 13.60 7.45
C ASP A 240 -11.19 14.62 6.57
N PRO A 241 -11.65 14.26 5.37
CA PRO A 241 -12.35 15.19 4.47
C PRO A 241 -13.65 15.76 5.07
N SER A 242 -14.24 15.08 6.07
CA SER A 242 -15.43 15.59 6.77
C SER A 242 -15.12 16.71 7.77
N THR A 243 -13.85 16.89 8.16
CA THR A 243 -13.40 17.92 9.11
C THR A 243 -12.58 19.02 8.45
N LEU A 244 -12.06 18.79 7.23
CA LEU A 244 -11.21 19.72 6.48
C LEU A 244 -11.92 20.98 5.95
N GLY A 245 -13.25 20.99 5.91
CA GLY A 245 -14.03 22.05 5.26
C GLY A 245 -13.94 21.99 3.73
N ASP A 246 -14.47 23.01 3.05
CA ASP A 246 -14.46 23.04 1.58
C ASP A 246 -13.03 23.24 1.03
N PRO A 247 -12.66 22.58 -0.08
CA PRO A 247 -11.37 22.81 -0.73
C PRO A 247 -11.27 24.24 -1.26
N PRO A 248 -10.04 24.79 -1.42
CA PRO A 248 -9.87 26.11 -2.01
C PRO A 248 -10.52 26.21 -3.40
N ALA A 249 -10.99 27.40 -3.77
CA ALA A 249 -11.49 27.63 -5.12
C ALA A 249 -10.34 27.45 -6.13
N LEU A 250 -10.64 26.83 -7.28
CA LEU A 250 -9.72 26.84 -8.41
C LEU A 250 -9.66 28.26 -8.97
N ASN A 251 -8.46 28.81 -9.08
CA ASN A 251 -8.27 30.08 -9.77
C ASN A 251 -8.24 29.76 -11.28
N GLU A 252 -9.23 30.28 -12.03
CA GLU A 252 -9.29 30.19 -13.49
C GLU A 252 -8.18 30.99 -14.18
#